data_AF-A0A6N9Z5Y1-F1
#
_entry.id   AF-A0A6N9Z5Y1-F1
#
_cell.length_a   1.000
_cell.length_b   1.000
_cell.length_c   1.000
_cell.angle_alpha   90.00
_cell.angle_beta   90.00
_cell.angle_gamma   90.00
#
_symmetry.space_group_name_H-M   'P 1'
#
loop_
_entity.id
_entity.type
_entity.pdbx_description
1 polymer ?
#
loop_
_entity_poly.entity_id
_entity_poly.type
_entity_poly.pdbx_seq_one_letter_code
_entity_poly.pdbx_strand_id
1 'polypeptide(L)'
;MNFIKQQSIGFYVNVLALVAAVVALVYYFINCHTSYFLSSGMNPAVLACSFGVVVLELVVLGGSQAAASAGSPKWLPIVLDVCVVAVSVLLMCAFAFFLSDRVNAIASIATFNQNAQNMADLMSAVYGMIAYVIAALLSIIASYMKVNKRNA
;
A
#
# COMPACT_ATOMS: atom_id res chain seq x y z
N MET A 1 2.01 13.45 26.36
CA MET A 1 2.46 12.05 26.12
C MET A 1 1.36 10.99 26.37
N ASN A 2 0.07 11.31 26.21
CA ASN A 2 -1.04 10.36 26.44
C ASN A 2 -1.45 9.53 25.21
N PHE A 3 -1.27 10.06 23.99
CA PHE A 3 -1.75 9.42 22.76
C PHE A 3 -1.05 8.07 22.48
N ILE A 4 0.29 8.06 22.48
CA ILE A 4 1.10 6.85 22.20
C ILE A 4 0.80 5.73 23.20
N LYS A 5 0.52 6.07 24.47
CA LYS A 5 0.19 5.07 25.50
C LYS A 5 -1.15 4.37 25.25
N GLN A 6 -2.09 5.04 24.56
CA GLN A 6 -3.44 4.52 24.27
C GLN A 6 -3.51 3.65 23.01
N GLN A 7 -2.48 3.69 22.16
CA GLN A 7 -2.39 2.87 20.95
C GLN A 7 -2.06 1.41 21.30
N SER A 8 -2.73 0.46 20.65
CA SER A 8 -2.36 -0.96 20.69
C SER A 8 -1.52 -1.33 19.48
N ILE A 9 -1.05 -2.58 19.44
CA ILE A 9 -0.16 -3.08 18.38
C ILE A 9 -0.75 -2.88 16.97
N GLY A 10 -2.07 -3.01 16.80
CA GLY A 10 -2.73 -2.82 15.52
C GLY A 10 -2.57 -1.41 14.93
N PHE A 11 -2.41 -0.37 15.75
CA PHE A 11 -2.10 0.97 15.25
C PHE A 11 -0.75 0.99 14.53
N TYR A 12 0.29 0.44 15.16
CA TYR A 12 1.63 0.43 14.60
C TYR A 12 1.73 -0.45 13.35
N VAL A 13 0.99 -1.57 13.29
CA VAL A 13 0.96 -2.41 12.10
C VAL A 13 0.27 -1.70 10.93
N ASN A 14 -0.82 -0.96 11.15
CA ASN A 14 -1.43 -0.11 10.12
C ASN A 14 -0.47 1.00 9.66
N VAL A 15 0.28 1.62 10.56
CA VAL A 15 1.30 2.62 10.17
C VAL A 15 2.39 1.98 9.31
N LEU A 16 2.83 0.75 9.63
CA LEU A 16 3.81 0.03 8.82
C LEU A 16 3.25 -0.35 7.44
N ALA A 17 1.98 -0.76 7.37
CA ALA A 17 1.29 -1.04 6.10
C ALA A 17 1.24 0.23 5.21
N LEU A 18 0.89 1.38 5.80
CA LEU A 18 0.89 2.68 5.11
C LEU A 18 2.27 3.05 4.58
N VAL A 19 3.31 2.91 5.41
CA VAL A 19 4.69 3.18 4.99
C VAL A 19 5.10 2.26 3.84
N ALA A 20 4.78 0.97 3.91
CA ALA A 20 5.06 0.02 2.84
C ALA A 20 4.31 0.38 1.54
N ALA A 21 3.05 0.81 1.62
CA ALA A 21 2.27 1.26 0.47
C ALA A 21 2.88 2.52 -0.18
N VAL A 22 3.32 3.48 0.63
CA VAL A 22 4.03 4.67 0.14
C VAL A 22 5.36 4.31 -0.52
N VAL A 23 6.14 3.40 0.08
CA VAL A 23 7.38 2.90 -0.52
C VAL A 23 7.11 2.23 -1.87
N ALA A 24 6.07 1.42 -1.98
CA ALA A 24 5.66 0.79 -3.23
C ALA A 24 5.35 1.83 -4.31
N LEU A 25 4.59 2.87 -3.95
CA LEU A 25 4.26 3.98 -4.85
C LEU A 25 5.51 4.77 -5.28
N VAL A 26 6.45 5.03 -4.37
CA VAL A 26 7.71 5.70 -4.70
C VAL A 26 8.53 4.89 -5.70
N TYR A 27 8.65 3.57 -5.49
CA TYR A 27 9.34 2.71 -6.45
C TYR A 27 8.61 2.62 -7.80
N TYR A 28 7.28 2.68 -7.81
CA TYR A 28 6.52 2.79 -9.04
C TYR A 28 6.87 4.06 -9.81
N PHE A 29 6.94 5.23 -9.13
CA PHE A 29 7.37 6.48 -9.74
C PHE A 29 8.81 6.42 -10.26
N ILE A 30 9.74 5.89 -9.46
CA ILE A 30 11.13 5.71 -9.88
C ILE A 30 11.18 4.86 -11.15
N ASN A 31 10.49 3.72 -11.15
CA ASN A 31 10.48 2.81 -12.29
C ASN A 31 9.98 3.51 -13.55
N CYS A 32 8.88 4.25 -13.49
CA CYS A 32 8.33 4.97 -14.65
C CYS A 32 9.27 6.05 -15.22
N HIS A 33 10.30 6.46 -14.49
CA HIS A 33 11.29 7.46 -14.93
C HIS A 33 12.67 6.86 -15.24
N THR A 34 12.79 5.54 -15.23
CA THR A 34 14.01 4.85 -15.70
C THR A 34 14.09 4.83 -17.21
N SER A 35 15.30 4.74 -17.75
CA SER A 35 15.56 4.77 -19.21
C SER A 35 14.77 3.72 -19.98
N TYR A 36 14.65 2.50 -19.44
CA TYR A 36 13.90 1.43 -20.09
C TYR A 36 12.38 1.63 -20.06
N PHE A 37 11.84 2.12 -18.94
CA PHE A 37 10.39 2.17 -18.71
C PHE A 37 9.76 3.55 -18.98
N LEU A 38 10.57 4.57 -19.31
CA LEU A 38 10.10 5.92 -19.60
C LEU A 38 9.03 5.95 -20.70
N SER A 39 9.19 5.11 -21.73
CA SER A 39 8.24 4.99 -22.85
C SER A 39 6.94 4.29 -22.48
N SER A 40 6.96 3.43 -21.46
CA SER A 40 5.77 2.75 -20.93
C SER A 40 4.93 3.69 -20.06
N GLY A 41 5.56 4.74 -19.52
CA GLY A 41 4.90 5.78 -18.74
C GLY A 41 4.20 5.26 -17.49
N MET A 42 3.35 6.14 -16.95
CA MET A 42 2.57 5.89 -15.75
C MET A 42 1.16 5.42 -16.11
N ASN A 43 0.75 4.29 -15.54
CA ASN A 43 -0.60 3.76 -15.64
C ASN A 43 -1.51 4.45 -14.61
N PRO A 44 -2.56 5.16 -15.05
CA PRO A 44 -3.50 5.81 -14.15
C PRO A 44 -4.18 4.87 -13.15
N ALA A 45 -4.38 3.60 -13.51
CA ALA A 45 -5.00 2.62 -12.63
C ALA A 45 -4.12 2.28 -11.41
N VAL A 46 -2.80 2.11 -11.62
CA VAL A 46 -1.84 1.88 -10.53
C VAL A 46 -1.83 3.08 -9.58
N LEU A 47 -1.83 4.30 -10.13
CA LEU A 47 -1.87 5.53 -9.33
C LEU A 47 -3.17 5.65 -8.55
N ALA A 48 -4.32 5.47 -9.21
CA ALA A 48 -5.63 5.60 -8.59
C ALA A 48 -5.78 4.63 -7.42
N CYS A 49 -5.39 3.37 -7.60
CA CYS A 49 -5.39 2.38 -6.53
C CYS A 49 -4.43 2.77 -5.40
N SER A 50 -3.20 3.20 -5.72
CA SER A 50 -2.19 3.52 -4.70
C SER A 50 -2.53 4.77 -3.88
N PHE A 51 -3.00 5.84 -4.53
CA PHE A 51 -3.47 7.02 -3.82
C PHE A 51 -4.74 6.72 -3.01
N GLY A 52 -5.64 5.89 -3.55
CA GLY A 52 -6.81 5.40 -2.83
C GLY A 52 -6.43 4.67 -1.55
N VAL A 53 -5.42 3.78 -1.60
CA VAL A 53 -4.87 3.09 -0.43
C VAL A 53 -4.38 4.09 0.61
N VAL A 54 -3.49 5.02 0.23
CA VAL A 54 -2.93 6.01 1.16
C VAL A 54 -4.02 6.83 1.84
N VAL A 55 -5.02 7.30 1.09
CA VAL A 55 -6.14 8.06 1.65
C VAL A 55 -6.99 7.21 2.59
N LEU A 56 -7.38 6.01 2.18
CA LEU A 56 -8.22 5.13 3.00
C LEU A 56 -7.52 4.70 4.27
N GLU A 57 -6.21 4.46 4.23
CA GLU A 57 -5.45 4.03 5.39
C GLU A 57 -5.27 5.17 6.40
N LEU A 58 -5.15 6.42 5.92
CA LEU A 58 -5.25 7.61 6.78
C LEU A 58 -6.66 7.76 7.39
N VAL A 59 -7.72 7.44 6.63
CA VAL A 59 -9.10 7.41 7.15
C VAL A 59 -9.26 6.33 8.22
N VAL A 60 -8.69 5.13 8.03
CA VAL A 60 -8.70 4.05 9.03
C VAL A 60 -7.96 4.50 10.30
N LEU A 61 -6.75 5.03 10.17
CA LEU A 61 -5.92 5.46 11.29
C LEU A 61 -6.52 6.64 12.06
N GLY A 62 -7.11 7.63 11.38
CA GLY A 62 -7.75 8.77 12.03
C GLY A 62 -9.14 8.42 12.57
N GLY A 63 -9.91 7.68 11.79
CA GLY A 63 -11.27 7.25 12.11
C GLY A 63 -11.32 6.27 13.27
N SER A 64 -10.33 5.39 13.43
CA SER A 64 -10.22 4.51 14.60
C SER A 64 -10.07 5.28 15.91
N GLN A 65 -9.43 6.45 15.89
CA GLN A 65 -9.28 7.31 17.07
C GLN A 65 -10.60 8.03 17.38
N ALA A 66 -11.28 8.50 16.34
CA ALA A 66 -12.61 9.09 16.47
C ALA A 66 -13.62 8.05 17.00
N ALA A 67 -13.57 6.81 16.52
CA ALA A 67 -14.43 5.72 16.96
C ALA A 67 -14.21 5.35 18.44
N ALA A 68 -12.99 5.52 18.96
CA ALA A 68 -12.67 5.29 20.37
C ALA A 68 -13.13 6.42 21.32
N SER A 69 -13.73 7.49 20.80
CA SER A 69 -14.24 8.62 21.59
C SER A 69 -15.62 8.31 22.16
N ALA A 70 -15.90 8.75 23.39
CA ALA A 70 -17.23 8.61 23.99
C ALA A 70 -18.26 9.39 23.17
N GLY A 71 -19.26 8.71 22.62
CA GLY A 71 -20.29 9.31 21.75
C GLY A 71 -20.08 9.09 20.24
N SER A 72 -19.15 8.23 19.84
CA SER A 72 -18.98 7.87 18.43
C SER A 72 -20.26 7.24 17.84
N PRO A 73 -20.66 7.63 16.62
CA PRO A 73 -21.86 7.09 16.02
C PRO A 73 -21.68 5.62 15.63
N LYS A 74 -22.73 4.80 15.82
CA LYS A 74 -22.68 3.34 15.60
C LYS A 74 -22.33 2.92 14.17
N TRP A 75 -22.52 3.80 13.18
CA TRP A 75 -22.15 3.53 11.79
C TRP A 75 -20.65 3.70 11.51
N LEU A 76 -19.92 4.45 12.34
CA LEU A 76 -18.51 4.74 12.09
C LEU A 76 -17.63 3.48 12.11
N PRO A 77 -17.74 2.56 13.09
CA PRO A 77 -17.01 1.30 13.05
C PRO A 77 -17.28 0.48 11.78
N ILE A 78 -18.55 0.42 11.34
CA ILE A 78 -18.94 -0.31 10.12
C ILE A 78 -18.25 0.27 8.89
N VAL A 79 -18.19 1.60 8.78
CA VAL A 79 -17.48 2.27 7.68
C VAL A 79 -15.99 1.94 7.72
N LEU A 80 -15.37 1.94 8.91
CA LEU A 80 -13.95 1.62 9.05
C LEU A 80 -13.65 0.18 8.66
N ASP A 81 -14.52 -0.78 9.01
CA ASP A 81 -14.38 -2.17 8.60
C ASP A 81 -14.41 -2.30 7.06
N VAL A 82 -15.32 -1.60 6.39
CA VAL A 82 -15.38 -1.56 4.93
C VAL A 82 -14.12 -0.89 4.34
N CYS A 83 -13.63 0.19 4.94
CA CYS A 83 -12.40 0.85 4.51
C CYS A 83 -11.19 -0.09 4.59
N VAL A 84 -11.05 -0.87 5.66
CA VAL A 84 -9.95 -1.84 5.83
C VAL A 84 -9.98 -2.93 4.74
N VAL A 85 -11.17 -3.42 4.41
CA VAL A 85 -11.34 -4.37 3.28
C VAL A 85 -10.96 -3.71 1.96
N ALA A 86 -11.44 -2.48 1.73
CA ALA A 86 -11.15 -1.74 0.50
C ALA A 86 -9.64 -1.45 0.32
N VAL A 87 -8.91 -1.14 1.40
CA VAL A 87 -7.44 -0.97 1.38
C VAL A 87 -6.77 -2.23 0.83
N SER A 88 -7.11 -3.40 1.38
CA SER A 88 -6.51 -4.67 0.99
C SER A 88 -6.81 -5.03 -0.47
N VAL A 89 -8.04 -4.77 -0.93
CA VAL A 89 -8.44 -4.98 -2.34
C VAL A 89 -7.65 -4.05 -3.27
N LEU A 90 -7.58 -2.76 -2.95
CA LEU A 90 -6.88 -1.78 -3.78
C LEU A 90 -5.37 -2.02 -3.83
N LEU A 91 -4.75 -2.48 -2.75
CA LEU A 91 -3.34 -2.91 -2.74
C LEU A 91 -3.10 -4.04 -3.75
N MET A 92 -4.00 -5.03 -3.79
CA MET A 92 -3.91 -6.14 -4.74
C MET A 92 -4.17 -5.68 -6.18
N CYS A 93 -5.12 -4.77 -6.39
CA CYS A 93 -5.36 -4.17 -7.71
C CYS A 93 -4.13 -3.38 -8.20
N ALA A 94 -3.53 -2.55 -7.34
CA ALA A 94 -2.32 -1.79 -7.68
C ALA A 94 -1.17 -2.72 -8.09
N PHE A 95 -0.96 -3.78 -7.31
CA PHE A 95 0.02 -4.82 -7.64
C PHE A 95 -0.26 -5.50 -8.97
N ALA A 96 -1.50 -5.95 -9.21
CA ALA A 96 -1.88 -6.67 -10.43
C ALA A 96 -1.73 -5.80 -11.68
N PHE A 97 -2.12 -4.53 -11.63
CA PHE A 97 -1.92 -3.60 -12.74
C PHE A 97 -0.43 -3.34 -12.97
N PHE A 98 0.33 -3.08 -11.91
CA PHE A 98 1.77 -2.84 -12.06
C PHE A 98 2.50 -4.05 -12.66
N LEU A 99 2.18 -5.26 -12.18
CA LEU A 99 2.75 -6.49 -12.74
C LEU A 99 2.36 -6.67 -14.22
N SER A 100 1.09 -6.44 -14.55
CA SER A 100 0.58 -6.58 -15.91
C SER A 100 1.26 -5.63 -16.89
N ASP A 101 1.53 -4.39 -16.48
CA ASP A 101 2.23 -3.40 -17.30
C ASP A 101 3.72 -3.69 -17.50
N ARG A 102 4.28 -4.58 -16.68
CA ARG A 102 5.72 -4.83 -16.63
C ARG A 102 6.09 -6.26 -17.02
N VAL A 103 5.17 -7.21 -17.05
CA VAL A 103 5.46 -8.63 -17.34
C VAL A 103 6.19 -8.84 -18.67
N ASN A 104 5.79 -8.14 -19.73
CA ASN A 104 6.45 -8.25 -21.04
C ASN A 104 7.87 -7.68 -21.01
N ALA A 105 8.05 -6.51 -20.37
CA ALA A 105 9.35 -5.89 -20.20
C ALA A 105 10.29 -6.75 -19.33
N ILE A 106 9.78 -7.36 -18.26
CA ILE A 106 10.52 -8.30 -17.43
C ILE A 106 11.04 -9.45 -18.29
N ALA A 107 10.18 -10.06 -19.11
CA ALA A 107 10.57 -11.16 -20.00
C ALA A 107 11.61 -10.72 -21.05
N SER A 108 11.44 -9.54 -21.64
CA SER A 108 12.35 -8.98 -22.63
C SER A 108 13.73 -8.68 -22.04
N ILE A 109 13.80 -8.04 -20.88
CA ILE A 109 15.05 -7.76 -20.17
C ILE A 109 15.70 -9.06 -19.75
N ALA A 110 14.95 -10.02 -19.23
CA ALA A 110 15.47 -11.31 -18.77
C ALA A 110 15.99 -12.21 -19.90
N THR A 111 15.63 -11.98 -21.16
CA THR A 111 16.01 -12.88 -22.28
C THR A 111 16.93 -12.20 -23.29
N PHE A 112 16.62 -10.97 -23.71
CA PHE A 112 17.23 -10.34 -24.87
C PHE A 112 17.98 -9.05 -24.53
N ASN A 113 17.46 -8.28 -23.60
CA ASN A 113 17.96 -6.95 -23.25
C ASN A 113 18.75 -6.94 -21.94
N GLN A 114 19.44 -8.04 -21.63
CA GLN A 114 20.25 -8.20 -20.42
C GLN A 114 21.52 -7.35 -20.48
N ASN A 115 21.46 -6.14 -19.94
CA ASN A 115 22.63 -5.33 -19.64
C ASN A 115 22.49 -4.70 -18.25
N ALA A 116 23.59 -4.15 -17.72
CA ALA A 116 23.63 -3.63 -16.35
C ALA A 116 22.58 -2.54 -16.09
N GLN A 117 22.35 -1.64 -17.06
CA GLN A 117 21.40 -0.54 -16.92
C GLN A 117 19.95 -1.06 -16.90
N ASN A 118 19.58 -1.87 -17.89
CA ASN A 118 18.23 -2.43 -17.99
C ASN A 118 17.90 -3.33 -16.81
N MET A 119 18.89 -4.05 -16.28
CA MET A 119 18.72 -4.86 -15.09
C MET A 119 18.50 -4.00 -13.85
N ALA A 120 19.22 -2.88 -13.69
CA ALA A 120 18.97 -1.93 -12.61
C ALA A 120 17.58 -1.31 -12.70
N ASP A 121 17.15 -0.92 -13.90
CA ASP A 121 15.82 -0.38 -14.17
C ASP A 121 14.73 -1.41 -13.80
N LEU A 122 14.94 -2.70 -14.14
CA LEU A 122 14.06 -3.80 -13.77
C LEU A 122 13.98 -4.00 -12.24
N MET A 123 15.10 -3.92 -11.53
CA MET A 123 15.12 -4.11 -10.07
C MET A 123 14.25 -3.06 -9.35
N SER A 124 14.16 -1.84 -9.86
CA SER A 124 13.24 -0.83 -9.31
C SER A 124 11.77 -1.26 -9.38
N ALA A 125 11.35 -1.92 -10.48
CA ALA A 125 10.00 -2.47 -10.59
C ALA A 125 9.77 -3.62 -9.60
N VAL A 126 10.76 -4.53 -9.48
CA VAL A 126 10.69 -5.67 -8.56
C VAL A 126 10.57 -5.19 -7.11
N TYR A 127 11.34 -4.17 -6.69
CA TYR A 127 11.24 -3.60 -5.35
C TYR A 127 9.86 -3.00 -5.07
N GLY A 128 9.28 -2.27 -6.02
CA GLY A 128 7.92 -1.75 -5.89
C GLY A 128 6.87 -2.86 -5.77
N MET A 129 6.98 -3.92 -6.58
CA MET A 129 6.09 -5.08 -6.53
C MET A 129 6.15 -5.81 -5.18
N ILE A 130 7.36 -6.05 -4.67
CA ILE A 130 7.56 -6.67 -3.35
C ILE A 130 6.96 -5.78 -2.25
N ALA A 131 7.16 -4.47 -2.33
CA ALA A 131 6.61 -3.53 -1.36
C ALA A 131 5.06 -3.53 -1.35
N TYR A 132 4.39 -3.65 -2.51
CA TYR A 132 2.93 -3.83 -2.55
C TYR A 132 2.49 -5.13 -1.87
N VAL A 133 3.20 -6.23 -2.10
CA VAL A 133 2.89 -7.51 -1.44
C VAL A 133 3.06 -7.41 0.08
N ILE A 134 4.16 -6.79 0.54
CA ILE A 134 4.39 -6.56 1.97
C ILE A 134 3.28 -5.68 2.56
N ALA A 135 2.92 -4.59 1.90
CA ALA A 135 1.83 -3.70 2.33
C ALA A 135 0.50 -4.46 2.44
N ALA A 136 0.18 -5.30 1.45
CA ALA A 136 -1.03 -6.12 1.46
C ALA A 136 -1.05 -7.11 2.64
N LEU A 137 0.07 -7.79 2.90
CA LEU A 137 0.18 -8.72 4.04
C LEU A 137 0.04 -7.99 5.38
N LEU A 138 0.71 -6.83 5.53
CA LEU A 138 0.60 -6.02 6.74
C LEU A 138 -0.83 -5.51 6.95
N SER A 139 -1.51 -5.06 5.89
CA SER A 139 -2.92 -4.63 5.93
C SER A 139 -3.85 -5.77 6.38
N ILE A 140 -3.65 -6.98 5.83
CA ILE A 140 -4.43 -8.17 6.23
C ILE A 140 -4.21 -8.48 7.71
N ILE A 141 -2.95 -8.47 8.18
CA ILE A 141 -2.63 -8.72 9.59
C ILE A 141 -3.25 -7.63 10.48
N ALA A 142 -3.13 -6.37 10.09
CA ALA A 142 -3.68 -5.23 10.83
C ALA A 142 -5.20 -5.31 10.99
N SER A 143 -5.90 -5.88 10.00
CA SER A 143 -7.36 -6.09 10.02
C SER A 143 -7.85 -6.93 11.22
N TYR A 144 -6.99 -7.82 11.75
CA TYR A 144 -7.31 -8.65 12.92
C TYR A 144 -6.89 -8.04 14.26
N MET A 145 -6.23 -6.88 14.25
CA MET A 145 -5.67 -6.26 15.44
C MET A 145 -6.48 -5.04 15.84
N LYS A 146 -6.80 -4.93 17.15
CA LYS A 146 -7.36 -3.70 17.69
C LYS A 146 -6.35 -2.55 17.55
N VAL A 147 -6.84 -1.36 17.22
CA VAL A 147 -6.05 -0.13 17.05
C VAL A 147 -5.88 0.64 18.37
N ASN A 148 -6.86 0.56 19.27
CA ASN A 148 -6.83 1.21 20.59
C ASN A 148 -6.94 0.19 21.74
N LYS A 149 -6.29 0.50 22.87
CA LYS A 149 -6.31 -0.34 24.09
C LYS A 149 -7.62 -0.25 24.88
N ARG A 150 -8.44 0.78 24.67
CA ARG A 150 -9.75 0.92 25.32
C ARG A 150 -10.72 -0.06 24.67
N ASN A 151 -10.83 -1.25 25.24
CA ASN A 151 -11.97 -2.17 25.28
C ASN A 151 -11.48 -3.51 25.87
N ALA A 152 -11.28 -3.51 27.19
CA ALA A 152 -11.38 -4.66 28.08
C ALA A 152 -12.38 -4.26 29.18
#